data_AF-A0A1W2H222-F1
#
_entry.id   AF-A0A1W2H222-F1
#
_cell.length_a   1.000
_cell.length_b   1.000
_cell.length_c   1.000
_cell.angle_alpha   90.00
_cell.angle_beta   90.00
_cell.angle_gamma   90.00
#
_symmetry.space_group_name_H-M   'P 1'
#
loop_
_entity.id
_entity.type
_entity.pdbx_description
1 polymer ?
#
loop_
_entity_poly.entity_id
_entity_poly.type
_entity_poly.pdbx_seq_one_letter_code
_entity_poly.pdbx_strand_id
1 'polypeptide(L)'
;MNNHCRQELAILVLLFTIFIVTDGFSQRKPTGMSKIKGSPPEEFPVFYERFHADSAFQMSRIIFPLQGLRLEGMDELPWTADNWELMRTRIYQVDSTRFKTKVKLKKKYFEQTLWIEGTNFSSKRRFELLGNRWFLVYAYEGSL
;
A
#
# COMPACT_ATOMS: atom_id res chain seq x y z
N MET A 1 -19.25 50.83 34.43
CA MET A 1 -18.80 49.51 34.95
C MET A 1 -20.00 48.58 34.86
N ASN A 2 -20.19 47.76 33.83
CA ASN A 2 -19.39 46.60 33.48
C ASN A 2 -19.63 46.21 32.02
N ASN A 3 -18.92 46.84 31.08
CA ASN A 3 -18.96 46.45 29.65
C ASN A 3 -17.89 45.39 29.30
N HIS A 4 -17.13 44.91 30.29
CA HIS A 4 -16.02 43.98 30.08
C HIS A 4 -16.41 42.49 30.06
N CYS A 5 -17.61 42.11 30.50
CA CYS A 5 -17.99 40.69 30.63
C CYS A 5 -18.65 40.09 29.38
N ARG A 6 -18.95 40.89 28.35
CA ARG A 6 -19.59 40.43 27.10
C ARG A 6 -18.62 40.23 25.93
N GLN A 7 -17.38 40.71 26.03
CA GLN A 7 -16.40 40.61 24.93
C GLN A 7 -15.53 39.35 25.00
N GLU A 8 -15.32 38.79 26.19
CA GLU A 8 -14.50 37.58 26.36
C GLU A 8 -15.26 36.29 25.96
N LEU A 9 -16.60 36.27 26.05
CA LEU A 9 -17.39 35.09 25.64
C LEU A 9 -17.53 34.94 24.11
N ALA A 10 -17.33 36.01 23.34
CA ALA A 10 -17.42 35.95 21.88
C ALA A 10 -16.12 35.42 21.23
N ILE A 11 -14.98 35.55 21.92
CA ILE A 11 -13.67 35.13 21.41
C ILE A 11 -13.45 33.61 21.56
N LEU A 12 -14.11 32.98 22.52
CA LEU A 12 -13.99 31.54 22.78
C LEU A 12 -14.78 30.65 21.80
N VAL A 13 -15.74 31.21 21.05
CA VAL A 13 -16.52 30.46 20.05
C VAL A 13 -15.88 30.54 18.65
N LEU A 14 -15.00 31.51 18.40
CA LEU A 14 -14.40 31.73 17.08
C LEU A 14 -13.15 30.86 16.81
N LEU A 15 -12.61 30.18 17.82
CA LEU A 15 -11.41 29.32 17.69
C LEU A 15 -11.73 27.83 17.44
N PHE A 16 -13.00 27.44 17.40
CA PHE A 16 -13.44 26.05 17.21
C PHE A 16 -14.08 25.75 15.85
N THR A 17 -13.99 26.66 14.88
CA THR A 17 -14.62 26.50 13.55
C THR A 17 -13.63 26.19 12.42
N ILE A 18 -12.35 26.01 12.71
CA ILE A 18 -11.32 25.74 11.68
C ILE A 18 -10.60 24.43 12.00
N PHE A 19 -11.28 23.29 11.99
CA PHE A 19 -10.63 21.96 11.82
C PHE A 19 -11.65 20.88 11.48
N ILE A 20 -12.49 21.14 10.48
CA ILE A 20 -13.10 20.03 9.70
C ILE A 20 -12.82 20.32 8.23
N VAL A 21 -11.54 20.39 7.88
CA VAL A 21 -11.13 19.95 6.55
C VAL A 21 -11.11 18.43 6.67
N THR A 22 -12.27 17.80 6.49
CA THR A 22 -12.26 16.43 6.00
C THR A 22 -11.62 16.53 4.64
N ASP A 23 -10.31 16.31 4.59
CA ASP A 23 -9.66 15.90 3.37
C ASP A 23 -10.34 14.57 3.02
N GLY A 24 -11.41 14.68 2.24
CA GLY A 24 -11.97 13.54 1.56
C GLY A 24 -10.80 13.00 0.77
N PHE A 25 -10.25 11.87 1.24
CA PHE A 25 -9.18 11.13 0.59
C PHE A 25 -9.75 10.65 -0.74
N SER A 26 -9.84 11.58 -1.69
CA SER A 26 -10.22 11.34 -3.05
C SER A 26 -9.03 10.59 -3.59
N GLN A 27 -9.12 9.25 -3.56
CA GLN A 27 -8.17 8.36 -4.20
C GLN A 27 -8.18 8.71 -5.70
N ARG A 28 -7.41 9.72 -6.08
CA ARG A 28 -7.12 10.00 -7.48
C ARG A 28 -6.45 8.74 -7.98
N LYS A 29 -7.11 8.07 -8.93
CA LYS A 29 -6.53 6.97 -9.68
C LYS A 29 -5.10 7.38 -10.10
N PRO A 30 -4.05 6.67 -9.65
CA PRO A 30 -2.68 7.04 -9.97
C PRO A 30 -2.50 7.25 -11.47
N THR A 31 -1.84 8.35 -11.79
CA THR A 31 -1.57 8.80 -13.16
C THR A 31 -0.54 7.86 -13.80
N GLY A 32 -1.03 6.75 -14.33
CA GLY A 32 -0.25 5.69 -14.98
C GLY A 32 -1.11 4.56 -15.58
N MET A 33 -2.42 4.56 -15.28
CA MET A 33 -3.41 3.57 -15.72
C MET A 33 -3.89 3.69 -17.17
N SER A 34 -3.20 4.45 -18.03
CA SER A 34 -3.57 4.46 -19.45
C SER A 34 -3.13 3.15 -20.10
N LYS A 35 -4.09 2.40 -20.66
CA LYS A 35 -3.80 1.27 -21.55
C LYS A 35 -2.85 1.78 -22.63
N ILE A 36 -1.66 1.20 -22.73
CA ILE A 36 -0.82 1.43 -23.91
C ILE A 36 -1.56 0.76 -25.07
N LYS A 37 -2.09 1.57 -26.00
CA LYS A 37 -2.80 1.08 -27.18
C LYS A 37 -1.84 0.20 -28.00
N GLY A 38 -2.21 -1.06 -28.22
CA GLY A 38 -1.47 -1.97 -29.10
C GLY A 38 -0.46 -2.92 -28.45
N SER A 39 -0.25 -2.88 -27.12
CA SER A 39 0.60 -3.90 -26.46
C SER A 39 -0.24 -4.99 -25.78
N PRO A 40 0.16 -6.27 -25.90
CA PRO A 40 -0.52 -7.37 -25.22
C PRO A 40 -0.41 -7.22 -23.69
N PRO A 41 -1.33 -7.84 -22.93
CA PRO A 41 -1.16 -8.00 -21.49
C PRO A 41 0.21 -8.59 -21.13
N GLU A 42 0.84 -8.05 -20.10
CA GLU A 42 2.07 -8.62 -19.56
C GLU A 42 1.83 -10.02 -18.97
N GLU A 43 2.75 -10.92 -19.27
CA GLU A 43 2.83 -12.22 -18.62
C GLU A 43 3.35 -12.04 -17.18
N PHE A 44 2.60 -12.57 -16.22
CA PHE A 44 2.92 -12.38 -14.80
C PHE A 44 4.34 -12.83 -14.43
N PRO A 45 4.85 -14.00 -14.88
CA PRO A 45 6.21 -14.43 -14.54
C PRO A 45 7.28 -13.42 -15.00
N VAL A 46 7.16 -12.87 -16.20
CA VAL A 46 8.12 -11.89 -16.75
C VAL A 46 8.08 -10.59 -15.94
N PHE A 47 6.88 -10.11 -15.63
CA PHE A 47 6.70 -8.97 -14.73
C PHE A 47 7.33 -9.23 -13.36
N TYR A 48 7.03 -10.37 -12.74
CA TYR A 48 7.39 -10.69 -11.37
C TYR A 48 8.91 -10.84 -11.21
N GLU A 49 9.57 -11.47 -12.19
CA GLU A 49 11.03 -11.54 -12.27
C GLU A 49 11.65 -10.14 -12.30
N ARG A 50 11.19 -9.28 -13.22
CA ARG A 50 11.71 -7.93 -13.33
C ARG A 50 11.41 -7.07 -12.09
N PHE A 51 10.24 -7.24 -11.50
CA PHE A 51 9.81 -6.53 -10.28
C PHE A 51 10.77 -6.76 -9.10
N HIS A 52 11.38 -7.95 -9.00
CA HIS A 52 12.33 -8.26 -7.92
C HIS A 52 13.80 -7.95 -8.28
N ALA A 53 14.11 -7.77 -9.55
CA ALA A 53 15.47 -7.54 -10.04
C ALA A 53 15.82 -6.06 -10.27
N ASP A 54 14.83 -5.23 -10.63
CA ASP A 54 15.02 -3.84 -11.04
C ASP A 54 14.22 -2.92 -10.10
N SER A 55 14.91 -2.18 -9.23
CA SER A 55 14.28 -1.32 -8.23
C SER A 55 13.53 -0.13 -8.85
N ALA A 56 14.03 0.44 -9.95
CA ALA A 56 13.34 1.52 -10.64
C ALA A 56 12.04 1.00 -11.28
N PHE A 57 12.10 -0.18 -11.89
CA PHE A 57 10.91 -0.85 -12.38
C PHE A 57 9.94 -1.19 -11.24
N GLN A 58 10.44 -1.71 -10.11
CA GLN A 58 9.63 -2.01 -8.94
C GLN A 58 8.83 -0.77 -8.50
N MET A 59 9.51 0.35 -8.27
CA MET A 59 8.87 1.61 -7.85
C MET A 59 7.87 2.12 -8.89
N SER A 60 8.14 1.94 -10.19
CA SER A 60 7.20 2.31 -11.26
C SER A 60 5.92 1.46 -11.28
N ARG A 61 5.95 0.29 -10.64
CA ARG A 61 4.86 -0.70 -10.59
C ARG A 61 4.17 -0.77 -9.24
N ILE A 62 4.45 0.19 -8.37
CA ILE A 62 3.74 0.35 -7.11
C ILE A 62 2.83 1.56 -7.23
N ILE A 63 1.56 1.32 -6.95
CA ILE A 63 0.55 2.36 -6.88
C ILE A 63 0.46 2.81 -5.43
N PHE A 64 1.08 3.94 -5.11
CA PHE A 64 0.92 4.57 -3.80
C PHE A 64 -0.34 5.45 -3.74
N PRO A 65 -0.99 5.55 -2.57
CA PRO A 65 -0.79 4.69 -1.41
C PRO A 65 -1.25 3.26 -1.71
N LEU A 66 -0.53 2.26 -1.21
CA LEU A 66 -0.96 0.87 -1.30
C LEU A 66 -2.17 0.66 -0.41
N GLN A 67 -3.07 -0.25 -0.80
CA GLN A 67 -4.08 -0.75 0.10
C GLN A 67 -3.37 -1.64 1.15
N GLY A 68 -3.48 -1.35 2.44
CA GLY A 68 -2.74 -2.04 3.50
C GLY A 68 -1.61 -1.20 4.11
N LEU A 69 -0.91 -1.79 5.08
CA LEU A 69 -0.02 -1.08 6.01
C LEU A 69 1.02 -2.03 6.62
N ARG A 70 2.02 -1.45 7.27
CA ARG A 70 2.91 -2.16 8.19
C ARG A 70 2.44 -1.93 9.62
N LEU A 71 2.41 -2.98 10.43
CA LEU A 71 2.24 -2.86 11.88
C LEU A 71 3.60 -2.87 12.56
N GLU A 72 3.84 -1.86 13.38
CA GLU A 72 4.97 -1.78 14.30
C GLU A 72 4.42 -1.69 15.73
N GLY A 73 4.33 -2.83 16.41
CA GLY A 73 3.63 -2.90 17.69
C GLY A 73 2.14 -2.60 17.53
N MET A 74 1.68 -1.47 18.08
CA MET A 74 0.29 -0.99 17.94
C MET A 74 0.13 0.07 16.85
N ASP A 75 1.23 0.51 16.22
CA ASP A 75 1.20 1.58 15.24
C ASP A 75 0.91 1.05 13.83
N GLU A 76 -0.06 1.69 13.17
CA GLU A 76 -0.43 1.43 11.77
C GLU A 76 0.31 2.40 10.84
N LEU A 77 1.28 1.89 10.08
CA LEU A 77 2.11 2.68 9.18
C LEU A 77 1.70 2.42 7.71
N PRO A 78 1.05 3.38 7.03
CA PRO A 78 0.73 3.22 5.62
C PRO A 78 2.00 3.16 4.77
N TRP A 79 1.96 2.39 3.70
CA TRP A 79 3.06 2.33 2.74
C TRP A 79 3.09 3.60 1.86
N THR A 80 4.26 4.22 1.82
CA THR A 80 4.60 5.39 1.00
C THR A 80 5.86 5.09 0.19
N ALA A 81 6.16 5.91 -0.82
CA ALA A 81 7.39 5.73 -1.59
C ALA A 81 8.65 5.83 -0.73
N ASP A 82 8.62 6.64 0.34
CA ASP A 82 9.77 6.91 1.20
C ASP A 82 10.04 5.80 2.21
N ASN A 83 9.01 5.07 2.65
CA ASN A 83 9.14 3.96 3.61
C ASN A 83 9.06 2.58 2.96
N TRP A 84 8.94 2.51 1.64
CA TRP A 84 8.81 1.23 0.94
C TRP A 84 10.13 0.46 0.92
N GLU A 85 10.07 -0.78 1.39
CA GLU A 85 11.20 -1.70 1.35
C GLU A 85 11.22 -2.49 0.03
N LEU A 86 12.31 -2.38 -0.72
CA LEU A 86 12.47 -3.05 -2.00
C LEU A 86 12.34 -4.57 -1.83
N MET A 87 11.51 -5.18 -2.70
CA MET A 87 11.20 -6.60 -2.63
C MET A 87 12.19 -7.35 -3.51
N ARG A 88 13.26 -7.87 -2.90
CA ARG A 88 14.31 -8.59 -3.64
C ARG A 88 14.07 -10.09 -3.72
N THR A 89 13.46 -10.66 -2.68
CA THR A 89 13.23 -12.09 -2.59
C THR A 89 11.88 -12.46 -3.18
N ARG A 90 11.90 -13.30 -4.21
CA ARG A 90 10.69 -13.90 -4.79
C ARG A 90 10.09 -14.90 -3.82
N ILE A 91 8.76 -15.05 -3.80
CA ILE A 91 8.05 -15.97 -2.90
C ILE A 91 8.51 -17.42 -3.05
N TYR A 92 8.92 -17.82 -4.26
CA TYR A 92 9.42 -19.17 -4.57
C TYR A 92 10.88 -19.40 -4.15
N GLN A 93 11.57 -18.36 -3.67
CA GLN A 93 12.96 -18.41 -3.20
C GLN A 93 13.09 -18.19 -1.69
N VAL A 94 11.96 -18.11 -0.99
CA VAL A 94 11.93 -17.97 0.46
C VAL A 94 12.42 -19.25 1.12
N ASP A 95 13.18 -19.12 2.21
CA ASP A 95 13.60 -20.22 3.07
C ASP A 95 12.39 -20.92 3.71
N SER A 96 12.02 -22.06 3.15
CA SER A 96 10.85 -22.85 3.56
C SER A 96 11.03 -23.57 4.90
N THR A 97 12.24 -23.59 5.46
CA THR A 97 12.50 -24.14 6.81
C THR A 97 11.98 -23.21 7.90
N ARG A 98 11.96 -21.90 7.62
CA ARG A 98 11.55 -20.85 8.57
C ARG A 98 10.19 -20.26 8.24
N PHE A 99 9.88 -20.13 6.96
CA PHE A 99 8.68 -19.45 6.49
C PHE A 99 7.76 -20.40 5.75
N LYS A 100 6.46 -20.26 5.99
CA LYS A 100 5.43 -20.86 5.17
C LYS A 100 4.92 -19.86 4.16
N THR A 101 4.49 -20.36 3.00
CA THR A 101 4.01 -19.53 1.91
C THR A 101 2.71 -20.06 1.34
N LYS A 102 1.90 -19.16 0.78
CA LYS A 102 0.68 -19.46 0.04
C LYS A 102 0.58 -18.50 -1.12
N VAL A 103 0.31 -19.03 -2.32
CA VAL A 103 0.14 -18.23 -3.53
C VAL A 103 -1.21 -18.53 -4.18
N LYS A 104 -1.78 -17.51 -4.83
CA LYS A 104 -3.01 -17.63 -5.60
C LYS A 104 -2.86 -16.84 -6.89
N LEU A 105 -2.65 -17.54 -8.00
CA LEU A 105 -2.53 -16.96 -9.33
C LEU A 105 -3.83 -17.12 -10.12
N LYS A 106 -4.25 -16.04 -10.77
CA LYS A 106 -5.36 -15.97 -11.74
C LYS A 106 -4.95 -15.05 -12.90
N LYS A 107 -5.74 -15.02 -13.97
CA LYS A 107 -5.45 -14.24 -15.19
C LYS A 107 -5.08 -12.76 -14.98
N LYS A 108 -5.66 -12.10 -13.96
CA LYS A 108 -5.46 -10.66 -13.69
C LYS A 108 -5.14 -10.34 -12.23
N TYR A 109 -4.81 -11.37 -11.45
CA TYR A 109 -4.64 -11.27 -10.02
C TYR A 109 -3.60 -12.27 -9.55
N PHE A 110 -2.68 -11.82 -8.72
CA PHE A 110 -1.77 -12.68 -7.98
C PHE A 110 -1.71 -12.22 -6.53
N GLU A 111 -1.88 -13.15 -5.60
CA GLU A 111 -1.72 -12.89 -4.18
C GLU A 111 -0.72 -13.86 -3.59
N GLN A 112 0.19 -13.33 -2.77
CA GLN A 112 1.14 -14.11 -2.01
C GLN A 112 1.02 -13.75 -0.53
N THR A 113 1.09 -14.77 0.30
CA THR A 113 1.18 -14.66 1.76
C THR A 113 2.38 -15.46 2.23
N LEU A 114 3.13 -14.89 3.16
CA LEU A 114 4.22 -15.51 3.89
C LEU A 114 3.95 -15.34 5.39
N TRP A 115 4.23 -16.36 6.20
CA TRP A 115 4.09 -16.30 7.66
C TRP A 115 5.11 -17.22 8.34
N ILE A 116 5.31 -17.02 9.63
CA ILE A 116 6.14 -17.89 10.47
C ILE A 116 5.20 -18.70 11.37
N GLU A 117 5.25 -20.03 11.28
CA GLU A 117 4.44 -20.92 12.13
C GLU A 117 4.77 -20.73 13.62
N GLY A 118 3.73 -20.79 14.46
CA GLY A 118 3.88 -20.57 15.90
C GLY A 118 4.03 -19.09 16.31
N THR A 119 3.93 -18.16 15.35
CA THR A 119 3.90 -16.72 15.61
C THR A 119 2.69 -16.08 14.95
N ASN A 120 2.36 -14.85 15.33
CA ASN A 120 1.32 -14.07 14.65
C ASN A 120 1.84 -13.33 13.41
N PHE A 121 3.13 -13.40 13.09
CA PHE A 121 3.70 -12.63 11.99
C PHE A 121 3.21 -13.13 10.63
N SER A 122 2.73 -12.20 9.80
CA SER A 122 2.39 -12.46 8.41
C SER A 122 2.70 -11.28 7.48
N SER A 123 2.87 -11.62 6.22
CA SER A 123 3.31 -10.74 5.15
C SER A 123 2.49 -11.07 3.91
N LYS A 124 1.59 -10.16 3.52
CA LYS A 124 0.66 -10.35 2.40
C LYS A 124 0.88 -9.31 1.31
N ARG A 125 0.89 -9.73 0.04
CA ARG A 125 1.02 -8.83 -1.12
C ARG A 125 0.03 -9.25 -2.22
N ARG A 126 -0.60 -8.25 -2.86
CA ARG A 126 -1.51 -8.45 -4.00
C ARG A 126 -1.06 -7.64 -5.20
N PHE A 127 -0.94 -8.33 -6.31
CA PHE A 127 -0.66 -7.77 -7.62
C PHE A 127 -1.90 -7.91 -8.52
N GLU A 128 -2.17 -6.88 -9.30
CA GLU A 128 -3.31 -6.85 -10.22
C GLU A 128 -2.86 -6.39 -11.60
N LEU A 129 -3.42 -7.01 -12.63
CA LEU A 129 -3.24 -6.59 -14.01
C LEU A 129 -4.23 -5.45 -14.30
N LEU A 130 -3.72 -4.22 -14.32
CA LEU A 130 -4.48 -3.02 -14.62
C LEU A 130 -4.21 -2.59 -16.07
N GLY A 131 -5.25 -2.67 -16.90
CA GLY A 131 -5.09 -2.51 -18.35
C GLY A 131 -4.29 -3.67 -18.94
N ASN A 132 -3.04 -3.43 -19.31
CA ASN A 132 -2.11 -4.42 -19.83
C ASN A 132 -0.81 -4.54 -19.01
N ARG A 133 -0.77 -3.92 -17.82
CA ARG A 133 0.41 -3.87 -16.96
C ARG A 133 0.09 -4.37 -15.55
N TRP A 134 0.99 -5.13 -14.97
CA TRP A 134 0.87 -5.57 -13.57
C TRP A 134 1.38 -4.51 -12.62
N PHE A 135 0.70 -4.36 -11.48
CA PHE A 135 1.04 -3.46 -10.40
C PHE A 135 0.89 -4.16 -9.06
N LEU A 136 1.74 -3.81 -8.09
CA LEU A 136 1.48 -4.06 -6.68
C LEU A 136 0.43 -3.03 -6.22
N VAL A 137 -0.68 -3.53 -5.66
CA VAL A 137 -1.82 -2.69 -5.24
C VAL A 137 -2.18 -2.86 -3.78
N TYR A 138 -1.68 -3.90 -3.13
CA TYR A 138 -1.84 -4.11 -1.70
C TYR A 138 -0.58 -4.72 -1.07
N ALA A 139 -0.19 -4.21 0.09
CA ALA A 139 0.85 -4.79 0.93
C ALA A 139 0.46 -4.66 2.40
N TYR A 140 0.53 -5.76 3.13
CA TYR A 140 0.36 -5.79 4.58
C TYR A 140 1.49 -6.56 5.22
N GLU A 141 2.07 -6.04 6.29
CA GLU A 141 3.07 -6.72 7.08
C GLU A 141 2.83 -6.46 8.55
N GLY A 142 2.78 -7.51 9.35
CA GLY A 142 2.48 -7.33 10.76
C GLY A 142 2.02 -8.60 11.44
N SER A 143 1.73 -8.47 12.72
CA SER A 143 1.07 -9.51 13.50
C SER A 143 -0.43 -9.52 13.21
N LEU A 144 -0.98 -10.67 12.83
CA LEU A 144 -2.42 -10.91 12.78
C LEU A 144 -3.06 -10.88 14.18
#